data_AF-H2YMX9-F1
#
_entry.id   AF-H2YMX9-F1
#
_cell.length_a   1.000
_cell.length_b   1.000
_cell.length_c   1.000
_cell.angle_alpha   90.00
_cell.angle_beta   90.00
_cell.angle_gamma   90.00
#
_symmetry.space_group_name_H-M   'P 1'
#
loop_
_entity.id
_entity.type
_entity.pdbx_description
1 polymer ?
#
loop_
_entity_poly.entity_id
_entity_poly.type
_entity_poly.pdbx_seq_one_letter_code
_entity_poly.pdbx_strand_id
1 'polypeptide(L)'
;MSGRGVTCNTLHPGNMVRTSLPRSSILFQILFVMASPFTKSMKQAAACSVFVATAPELEGIGGLYFNNCFRCEPSIAGSNSTLATQLWELTDDLIKDRLSKLGAV
;
A
#
# COMPACT_ATOMS: atom_id res chain seq x y z
N MET A 1 -6.73 11.52 14.34
CA MET A 1 -7.66 11.41 13.21
C MET A 1 -7.80 12.77 12.56
N SER A 2 -7.96 12.82 11.24
CA SER A 2 -8.30 14.07 10.55
C SER A 2 -9.63 14.59 11.12
N GLY A 3 -9.70 15.88 11.49
CA GLY A 3 -10.94 16.52 11.91
C GLY A 3 -12.03 16.59 10.82
N ARG A 4 -11.75 16.05 9.62
CA ARG A 4 -12.63 16.05 8.46
C ARG A 4 -13.33 14.70 8.20
N GLY A 5 -13.25 13.76 9.14
CA GLY A 5 -13.88 12.44 9.00
C GLY A 5 -13.20 11.51 7.98
N VAL A 6 -11.99 11.84 7.54
CA VAL A 6 -11.21 11.01 6.60
C VAL A 6 -10.43 9.95 7.36
N THR A 7 -10.60 8.69 6.97
CA THR A 7 -9.81 7.55 7.44
C THR A 7 -8.75 7.16 6.40
N CYS A 8 -7.65 6.56 6.85
CA CYS A 8 -6.59 6.06 5.98
C CYS A 8 -6.12 4.72 6.53
N ASN A 9 -6.10 3.69 5.69
CA ASN A 9 -5.67 2.34 6.05
C ASN A 9 -4.68 1.82 5.01
N THR A 10 -3.83 0.89 5.40
CA THR A 10 -2.85 0.24 4.53
C THR A 10 -3.16 -1.25 4.40
N LEU A 11 -2.76 -1.87 3.31
CA LEU A 11 -3.00 -3.29 3.09
C LEU A 11 -1.96 -3.97 2.22
N HIS A 12 -1.89 -5.29 2.32
CA HIS A 12 -1.11 -6.16 1.47
C HIS A 12 -2.02 -7.08 0.63
N PRO A 13 -1.99 -7.02 -0.71
CA PRO A 13 -2.89 -7.78 -1.58
C PRO A 13 -2.52 -9.27 -1.69
N GLY A 14 -1.30 -9.64 -1.29
CA GLY A 14 -0.76 -11.00 -1.37
C GLY A 14 0.56 -11.04 -2.11
N ASN A 15 1.33 -12.10 -1.88
CA ASN A 15 2.66 -12.25 -2.46
C ASN A 15 2.57 -12.80 -3.87
N MET A 16 3.41 -12.28 -4.78
CA MET A 16 3.62 -12.83 -6.12
C MET A 16 2.32 -13.05 -6.91
N VAL A 17 1.35 -12.15 -6.70
CA VAL A 17 0.11 -12.14 -7.48
C VAL A 17 0.49 -11.84 -8.93
N ARG A 18 -0.06 -12.62 -9.86
CA ARG A 18 0.20 -12.48 -11.31
C ARG A 18 -0.32 -11.12 -11.80
N THR A 19 0.56 -10.13 -11.79
CA THR A 19 0.34 -8.73 -12.20
C THR A 19 1.42 -8.32 -13.21
N SER A 20 1.37 -7.07 -13.68
CA SER A 20 2.39 -6.48 -14.56
C SER A 20 3.60 -5.91 -13.81
N LEU A 21 3.69 -6.04 -12.48
CA LEU A 21 4.84 -5.56 -11.69
C LEU A 21 6.22 -6.06 -12.20
N PRO A 22 6.41 -7.35 -12.55
CA PRO A 22 7.72 -7.84 -12.98
C PRO A 22 8.06 -7.51 -14.46
N ARG A 23 7.26 -6.68 -15.15
CA ARG A 23 7.38 -6.43 -16.60
C ARG A 23 8.76 -5.99 -17.10
N SER A 24 9.58 -5.37 -16.25
CA SER A 24 10.93 -4.91 -16.60
C SER A 24 11.98 -6.02 -16.61
N SER A 25 11.65 -7.23 -16.15
CA SER A 25 12.60 -8.34 -16.06
C SER A 25 11.96 -9.65 -16.48
N ILE A 26 12.51 -10.27 -17.53
CA ILE A 26 12.05 -11.57 -18.03
C ILE A 26 12.19 -12.63 -16.95
N LEU A 27 13.27 -12.60 -16.16
CA LEU A 27 13.49 -13.52 -15.05
C LEU A 27 12.35 -13.44 -14.03
N PHE A 28 11.98 -12.23 -13.61
CA PHE A 28 10.87 -12.04 -12.66
C PHE A 28 9.52 -12.39 -13.28
N GLN A 29 9.32 -12.18 -14.58
CA GLN A 29 8.09 -12.61 -15.26
C GLN A 29 7.94 -14.13 -15.24
N ILE A 30 9.00 -14.87 -15.56
CA ILE A 30 9.01 -16.34 -15.49
C ILE A 30 8.74 -16.79 -14.05
N LEU A 31 9.40 -16.16 -13.06
CA LEU A 31 9.20 -16.48 -11.65
C LEU A 31 7.74 -16.28 -11.21
N PHE A 32 7.11 -15.17 -11.58
CA PHE A 32 5.70 -14.90 -11.24
C PHE A 32 4.74 -15.87 -11.94
N VAL A 33 5.03 -16.27 -13.18
CA VAL A 33 4.24 -17.28 -13.90
C VAL A 33 4.36 -18.63 -13.21
N MET A 34 5.57 -19.07 -12.86
CA MET A 34 5.78 -20.34 -12.16
C MET A 34 5.18 -20.37 -10.76
N ALA A 35 5.20 -19.24 -10.04
CA ALA A 35 4.58 -19.13 -8.72
C ALA A 35 3.04 -19.05 -8.77
N SER A 36 2.45 -18.66 -9.90
CA SER A 36 1.02 -18.37 -10.01
C SER A 36 0.06 -19.48 -9.56
N PRO A 37 0.35 -20.80 -9.70
CA PRO A 37 -0.51 -21.85 -9.18
C PRO A 37 -0.57 -21.90 -7.64
N PHE A 38 0.44 -21.33 -6.97
CA PHE A 38 0.59 -21.32 -5.51
C PHE A 38 0.29 -19.95 -4.89
N THR A 39 -0.13 -18.98 -5.69
CA THR A 39 -0.43 -17.62 -5.23
C THR A 39 -1.90 -17.28 -5.42
N LYS A 40 -2.33 -16.18 -4.81
CA LYS A 40 -3.71 -15.70 -4.95
C LYS A 40 -4.01 -15.36 -6.41
N SER A 41 -5.23 -15.68 -6.83
CA SER A 41 -5.79 -15.08 -8.05
C SER A 41 -5.91 -13.56 -7.90
N MET A 42 -5.98 -12.85 -9.03
CA MET A 42 -6.15 -11.39 -9.05
C MET A 42 -7.42 -10.94 -8.30
N LYS A 43 -8.52 -11.70 -8.42
CA LYS A 43 -9.77 -11.42 -7.69
C LYS A 43 -9.60 -11.54 -6.17
N GLN A 44 -8.94 -12.61 -5.72
CA GLN A 44 -8.63 -12.80 -4.29
C GLN A 44 -7.67 -11.73 -3.75
N ALA A 45 -6.73 -11.28 -4.58
CA ALA A 45 -5.81 -10.21 -4.20
C ALA A 45 -6.51 -8.85 -4.05
N ALA A 46 -7.47 -8.56 -4.93
CA ALA A 46 -8.27 -7.33 -4.89
C ALA A 46 -9.28 -7.30 -3.74
N ALA A 47 -9.69 -8.47 -3.23
CA ALA A 47 -10.71 -8.57 -2.17
C ALA A 47 -10.35 -7.74 -0.92
N CYS A 48 -9.07 -7.74 -0.52
CA CYS A 48 -8.61 -6.95 0.63
C CYS A 48 -8.79 -5.44 0.40
N SER A 49 -8.48 -4.95 -0.80
CA SER A 49 -8.69 -3.55 -1.17
C SER A 49 -10.16 -3.16 -1.14
N VAL A 50 -11.05 -4.00 -1.68
CA VAL A 50 -12.49 -3.75 -1.65
C VAL A 50 -13.02 -3.76 -0.22
N PHE A 51 -12.62 -4.75 0.59
CA PHE A 51 -12.99 -4.82 2.00
C PHE A 51 -12.55 -3.56 2.78
N VAL A 52 -11.27 -3.19 2.71
CA VAL A 52 -10.74 -2.03 3.46
C VAL A 52 -11.39 -0.71 3.01
N ALA A 53 -11.79 -0.61 1.75
CA ALA A 53 -12.42 0.59 1.22
C ALA A 53 -13.93 0.70 1.50
N THR A 54 -14.62 -0.41 1.74
CA THR A 54 -16.10 -0.43 1.70
C THR A 54 -16.79 -1.11 2.88
N ALA A 55 -16.06 -1.83 3.72
CA ALA A 55 -16.66 -2.58 4.82
C ALA A 55 -17.28 -1.64 5.87
N PRO A 56 -18.59 -1.78 6.20
CA PRO A 56 -19.25 -0.93 7.20
C PRO A 56 -18.60 -1.01 8.58
N GLU A 57 -18.02 -2.16 8.92
CA GLU A 57 -17.28 -2.37 10.16
C GLU A 57 -15.98 -1.55 10.27
N LEU A 58 -15.55 -0.88 9.20
CA LEU A 58 -14.41 0.03 9.18
C LEU A 58 -14.83 1.51 9.11
N GLU A 59 -16.13 1.81 9.18
CA GLU A 59 -16.62 3.19 9.20
C GLU A 59 -16.05 3.93 10.42
N GLY A 60 -15.42 5.08 10.15
CA GLY A 60 -14.74 5.86 11.19
C GLY A 60 -13.46 5.22 11.74
N ILE A 61 -13.01 4.06 11.25
CA ILE A 61 -11.80 3.38 11.71
C ILE A 61 -10.66 3.58 10.71
N GLY A 62 -9.52 4.08 11.20
CA GLY A 62 -8.33 4.38 10.40
C GLY A 62 -7.03 4.06 11.13
N GLY A 63 -5.92 4.12 10.40
CA GLY A 63 -4.57 3.88 10.88
C GLY A 63 -4.20 2.40 11.01
N LEU A 64 -4.96 1.51 10.36
CA LEU A 64 -4.76 0.07 10.46
C LEU A 64 -4.01 -0.50 9.24
N TYR A 65 -3.40 -1.65 9.45
CA TYR A 65 -2.77 -2.46 8.41
C TYR A 65 -3.53 -3.78 8.25
N PHE A 66 -3.80 -4.17 7.00
CA PHE A 66 -4.54 -5.38 6.67
C PHE A 66 -3.77 -6.33 5.77
N ASN A 67 -3.86 -7.62 6.06
CA ASN A 67 -3.41 -8.68 5.16
C ASN A 67 -4.49 -9.75 5.09
N ASN A 68 -4.85 -10.16 3.87
CA ASN A 68 -5.88 -11.18 3.65
C ASN A 68 -7.25 -10.83 4.27
N CYS A 69 -7.64 -9.55 4.25
CA CYS A 69 -8.86 -9.04 4.91
C CYS A 69 -8.87 -9.15 6.45
N PHE A 70 -7.72 -9.41 7.08
CA PHE A 70 -7.58 -9.38 8.53
C PHE A 70 -6.68 -8.23 8.94
N ARG A 71 -7.02 -7.59 10.07
CA ARG A 71 -6.11 -6.64 10.72
C ARG A 71 -4.84 -7.38 11.13
N CYS A 72 -3.70 -6.79 10.86
CA CYS A 72 -2.39 -7.32 11.23
C CYS A 72 -1.55 -6.24 11.88
N GLU A 73 -0.58 -6.66 12.68
CA GLU A 73 0.43 -5.74 13.20
C GLU A 73 1.46 -5.43 12.09
N PRO A 74 1.78 -4.14 11.87
CA PRO A 74 2.82 -3.76 10.93
C PRO A 74 4.22 -4.08 11.50
N SER A 75 5.25 -3.93 10.66
CA SER A 75 6.63 -4.11 11.09
C SER A 75 7.06 -3.04 12.10
N ILE A 76 8.15 -3.28 12.84
CA ILE A 76 8.72 -2.29 13.78
C ILE A 76 8.98 -0.95 13.08
N ALA A 77 9.53 -0.99 11.86
CA ALA A 77 9.74 0.22 11.06
C ALA A 77 8.40 0.86 10.63
N GLY A 78 7.40 0.06 10.27
CA GLY A 78 6.06 0.54 9.91
C GLY A 78 5.28 1.16 11.08
N SER A 79 5.61 0.80 12.31
CA SER A 79 5.04 1.38 13.53
C SER A 79 5.84 2.57 14.10
N ASN A 80 6.95 2.97 13.48
CA ASN A 80 7.81 4.02 13.99
C ASN A 80 7.30 5.41 13.57
N SER A 81 6.64 6.11 14.49
CA SER A 81 6.09 7.45 14.24
C SER A 81 7.15 8.50 13.93
N THR A 82 8.33 8.44 14.57
CA THR A 82 9.44 9.35 14.29
C THR A 82 9.92 9.21 12.85
N LEU A 83 10.11 7.96 12.39
CA LEU A 83 10.52 7.69 11.01
C LEU A 83 9.45 8.13 10.01
N ALA A 84 8.17 7.92 10.32
CA ALA A 84 7.07 8.38 9.48
C ALA A 84 7.07 9.91 9.30
N THR A 85 7.28 10.68 10.36
CA THR A 85 7.38 12.14 10.30
C THR A 85 8.58 12.58 9.45
N GLN A 86 9.75 12.00 9.68
CA GLN A 86 10.96 12.31 8.89
C GLN A 86 10.77 12.00 7.40
N LEU A 87 10.14 10.87 7.08
CA LEU A 87 9.84 10.50 5.70
C LEU A 87 8.86 11.48 5.04
N TRP A 88 7.86 11.94 5.80
CA TRP A 88 6.89 12.92 5.30
C TRP A 88 7.57 14.25 4.97
N GLU A 89 8.35 14.81 5.89
CA GLU A 89 9.06 16.08 5.72
C GLU A 89 10.01 16.02 4.52
N LEU A 90 10.84 14.97 4.43
CA LEU A 90 11.75 14.76 3.31
C LEU A 90 11.01 14.68 1.97
N THR A 91 9.89 13.94 1.94
CA THR A 91 9.10 13.78 0.70
C THR A 91 8.47 15.10 0.27
N ASP A 92 7.92 15.86 1.22
CA ASP A 92 7.33 17.17 0.97
C ASP A 92 8.38 18.16 0.41
N ASP A 93 9.58 18.18 1.00
CA ASP A 93 10.69 19.00 0.52
C ASP A 93 11.14 18.61 -0.90
N LEU A 94 11.27 17.30 -1.19
CA LEU A 94 11.61 16.81 -2.52
C LEU A 94 10.55 17.18 -3.57
N ILE A 95 9.27 17.13 -3.20
CA ILE A 95 8.17 17.53 -4.08
C ILE A 95 8.23 19.03 -4.36
N LYS A 96 8.40 19.87 -3.33
CA LYS A 96 8.52 21.33 -3.49
C LYS A 96 9.71 21.74 -4.35
N ASP A 97 10.88 21.14 -4.12
CA ASP A 97 12.08 21.36 -4.95
C ASP A 97 11.84 20.96 -6.40
N ARG A 98 11.12 19.85 -6.65
CA ARG A 98 10.80 19.46 -8.02
C ARG A 98 9.81 20.41 -8.69
N LEU A 99 8.78 20.87 -7.97
CA LEU A 99 7.76 21.78 -8.50
C LEU A 99 8.34 23.17 -8.82
N SER A 100 9.24 23.68 -7.99
CA SER A 100 9.92 24.96 -8.26
C SER A 100 10.78 24.90 -9.52
N LYS A 101 11.51 23.79 -9.72
CA LYS A 101 12.31 23.55 -10.94
C LYS A 101 11.48 23.42 -12.22
N LEU A 102 10.21 23.03 -12.10
CA LEU A 102 9.28 22.91 -13.23
C LEU A 102 8.53 24.22 -13.53
N GLY A 103 8.73 25.29 -12.74
CA GLY A 103 8.00 26.55 -12.87
C GLY A 103 6.50 26.42 -12.54
N ALA A 104 6.13 25.39 -11.77
CA ALA A 104 4.75 25.11 -11.37
C ALA A 104 4.36 25.76 -10.03
N VAL A 105 5.26 26.56 -9.45
CA VAL A 105 5.08 27.40 -8.25
C VAL A 105 5.82 28.71 -8.46
#